data_AF-A0A1Q3L538-F1
#
_entry.id   AF-A0A1Q3L538-F1
#
_cell.length_a   1.000
_cell.length_b   1.000
_cell.length_c   1.000
_cell.angle_alpha   90.00
_cell.angle_beta   90.00
_cell.angle_gamma   90.00
#
_symmetry.space_group_name_H-M   'P 1'
#
loop_
_entity.id
_entity.type
_entity.pdbx_description
1 polymer ?
#
loop_
_entity_poly.entity_id
_entity_poly.type
_entity_poly.pdbx_seq_one_letter_code
_entity_poly.pdbx_strand_id
1 'polypeptide(L)'
;MLEGAEAARRRELQLRAYAPGGALTDAEAAELRDLDARNLTAPVVSPPITEPTSARDDGFRASALWAGSSTRTESPAEHAETPDVSESKNVLPDEAPAAGRTTMSLRRFPRRILLPVVAVFAIVVGLVAGRAIFSDHGPVMTAEQQDTWARLQSTTQYDAGSVELVGSKDGVDVWKATQNDGASDCLLLTRGRGSPGLPGGTGVNCLNPKTASGETLGASLTYVEKGVEYSVWASSAEDINGNPFIAVQRESMSEEWDWRVQYDEAELKTISAIEATGMDGQTLSILGYDGDTPVWLGFDSEPCIVIVQPHDVVTKKCGNLSIGSPPLELTVGDSTYSVLAGDMNSPGSGNVLTIYRAGGAAGGQG
;
A
#
# COMPACT_ATOMS: atom_id res chain seq x y z
N MET A 1 -22.50 19.33 -26.49
CA MET A 1 -22.56 20.50 -25.57
C MET A 1 -23.23 20.13 -24.25
N LEU A 2 -24.29 19.31 -24.22
CA LEU A 2 -24.93 18.83 -22.98
C LEU A 2 -24.04 17.86 -22.17
N GLU A 3 -23.32 16.95 -22.81
CA GLU A 3 -22.47 15.95 -22.13
C GLU A 3 -21.38 16.58 -21.23
N GLY A 4 -20.80 17.71 -21.63
CA GLY A 4 -19.78 18.40 -20.83
C GLY A 4 -20.34 19.02 -19.55
N ALA A 5 -21.58 19.50 -19.58
CA ALA A 5 -22.26 20.05 -18.41
C ALA A 5 -22.69 18.94 -17.44
N GLU A 6 -23.19 17.81 -17.95
CA GLU A 6 -23.54 16.64 -17.15
C GLU A 6 -22.31 16.02 -16.47
N ALA A 7 -21.18 15.92 -17.18
CA ALA A 7 -19.92 15.45 -16.61
C ALA A 7 -19.38 16.38 -15.50
N ALA A 8 -19.51 17.70 -15.67
CA ALA A 8 -19.13 18.68 -14.66
C ALA A 8 -20.03 18.58 -13.42
N ARG A 9 -21.34 18.47 -13.60
CA ARG A 9 -22.32 18.31 -12.52
C ARG A 9 -22.09 17.03 -11.71
N ARG A 10 -21.78 15.93 -12.38
CA ARG A 10 -21.44 14.67 -11.71
C ARG A 10 -20.21 14.80 -10.80
N ARG A 11 -19.13 15.42 -11.30
CA ARG A 11 -17.89 15.64 -10.51
C ARG A 11 -18.16 16.50 -9.27
N GLU A 12 -18.99 17.52 -9.40
CA GLU A 12 -19.40 18.36 -8.27
C GLU A 12 -20.12 17.56 -7.18
N LEU A 13 -21.08 16.70 -7.56
CA LEU A 13 -21.81 15.84 -6.63
C LEU A 13 -20.91 14.78 -5.99
N GLN A 14 -19.98 14.19 -6.73
CA GLN A 14 -19.00 13.24 -6.20
C GLN A 14 -18.05 13.90 -5.20
N LEU A 15 -17.51 15.08 -5.50
CA LEU A 15 -16.66 15.83 -4.56
C LEU A 15 -17.39 16.16 -3.27
N ARG A 16 -18.70 16.47 -3.34
CA ARG A 16 -19.51 16.77 -2.15
C ARG A 16 -19.85 15.52 -1.34
N ALA A 17 -20.08 14.38 -2.01
CA ALA A 17 -20.34 13.11 -1.34
C ALA A 17 -19.13 12.58 -0.56
N TYR A 18 -17.92 12.77 -1.09
CA TYR A 18 -16.69 12.19 -0.54
C TYR A 18 -15.82 13.18 0.25
N ALA A 19 -16.24 14.44 0.39
CA ALA A 19 -15.55 15.40 1.26
C ALA A 19 -15.70 14.99 2.75
N PRO A 20 -14.73 15.33 3.63
CA PRO A 20 -14.88 15.11 5.07
C PRO A 20 -16.12 15.80 5.63
N GLY A 21 -17.05 15.02 6.20
CA GLY A 21 -18.36 15.52 6.66
C GLY A 21 -19.36 15.80 5.54
N GLY A 22 -19.08 15.37 4.31
CA GLY A 22 -19.94 15.50 3.14
C GLY A 22 -21.20 14.65 3.30
N ALA A 23 -22.36 15.30 3.22
CA ALA A 23 -23.65 14.64 3.09
C ALA A 23 -24.34 15.19 1.85
N LEU A 24 -24.77 14.29 0.96
CA LEU A 24 -25.71 14.64 -0.09
C LEU A 24 -27.13 14.61 0.48
N THR A 25 -27.97 15.52 0.01
CA THR A 25 -29.42 15.36 0.21
C THR A 25 -29.94 14.17 -0.61
N ASP A 26 -31.09 13.60 -0.23
CA ASP A 26 -31.69 12.47 -0.98
C ASP A 26 -31.92 12.80 -2.47
N ALA A 27 -32.24 14.07 -2.76
CA ALA A 27 -32.42 14.56 -4.12
C ALA A 27 -31.10 14.56 -4.91
N GLU A 28 -30.01 15.04 -4.30
CA GLU A 28 -28.67 15.03 -4.92
C GLU A 28 -28.12 13.62 -5.09
N ALA A 29 -28.39 12.72 -4.14
CA ALA A 29 -28.02 11.31 -4.25
C ALA A 29 -28.81 10.57 -5.35
N ALA A 30 -30.06 10.96 -5.59
CA ALA A 30 -30.84 10.48 -6.74
C ALA A 30 -30.31 11.05 -8.07
N GLU A 31 -29.97 12.34 -8.11
CA GLU A 31 -29.36 13.00 -9.27
C GLU A 31 -28.03 12.34 -9.67
N LEU A 32 -27.16 12.06 -8.70
CA LEU A 32 -25.88 11.41 -8.94
C LEU A 32 -26.06 10.00 -9.57
N ARG A 33 -27.00 9.19 -9.04
CA ARG A 33 -27.30 7.86 -9.58
C ARG A 33 -27.81 7.89 -11.02
N ASP A 34 -28.65 8.87 -11.36
CA ASP A 34 -29.15 9.04 -12.73
C ASP A 34 -28.04 9.47 -13.70
N LEU A 35 -27.13 10.37 -13.27
CA LEU A 35 -25.96 10.75 -14.06
C LEU A 35 -24.99 9.56 -14.29
N ASP A 36 -24.78 8.73 -13.28
CA ASP A 36 -23.93 7.53 -13.40
C ASP A 36 -24.53 6.49 -14.36
N ALA A 37 -25.84 6.24 -14.27
CA ALA A 37 -26.54 5.30 -15.17
C ALA A 37 -26.46 5.73 -16.64
N ARG A 38 -26.60 7.02 -16.93
CA ARG A 38 -26.49 7.56 -18.29
C ARG A 38 -25.08 7.43 -18.85
N ASN A 39 -24.06 7.65 -18.02
CA ASN A 39 -22.67 7.53 -18.45
C ASN A 39 -22.26 6.09 -18.76
N LEU A 40 -22.84 5.09 -18.08
CA LEU A 40 -22.59 3.68 -18.37
C LEU A 40 -23.20 3.21 -19.70
N THR A 41 -24.16 3.96 -20.25
CA THR A 41 -24.86 3.61 -21.50
C THR A 41 -24.25 4.31 -22.73
N ALA A 42 -23.24 5.17 -22.54
CA ALA A 42 -22.57 5.85 -23.64
C ALA A 42 -21.63 4.88 -24.40
N PRO A 43 -21.70 4.80 -25.74
CA PRO A 43 -20.80 3.95 -26.53
C PRO A 43 -19.36 4.45 -26.39
N VAL A 44 -18.49 3.60 -25.86
CA VAL A 44 -17.05 3.85 -25.75
C VAL A 44 -16.46 3.90 -27.16
N VAL A 45 -16.14 5.11 -27.63
CA VAL A 45 -15.33 5.30 -28.83
C VAL A 45 -13.87 5.08 -28.44
N SER A 46 -13.35 3.90 -28.74
CA SER A 46 -11.93 3.58 -28.53
C SER A 46 -11.04 4.53 -29.36
N PRO A 47 -10.08 5.24 -28.74
CA PRO A 47 -9.10 6.01 -29.49
C PRO A 47 -8.14 5.08 -30.25
N PRO A 48 -7.60 5.51 -31.41
CA PRO A 48 -6.66 4.69 -32.19
C PRO A 48 -5.37 4.46 -31.40
N ILE A 49 -5.00 3.19 -31.27
CA ILE A 49 -3.74 2.75 -30.65
C ILE A 49 -2.61 3.07 -31.62
N THR A 50 -1.73 3.99 -31.23
CA THR A 50 -0.45 4.24 -31.91
C THR A 50 0.58 3.29 -31.34
N GLU A 51 1.13 2.40 -32.19
CA GLU A 51 2.19 1.46 -31.82
C GLU A 51 3.47 2.20 -31.38
N PRO A 52 4.02 1.94 -30.19
CA PRO A 52 5.31 2.47 -29.80
C PRO A 52 6.45 1.61 -30.37
N THR A 53 7.27 2.25 -31.21
CA THR A 53 8.56 1.76 -31.71
C THR A 53 9.50 1.41 -30.56
N SER A 54 9.89 0.14 -30.48
CA SER A 54 10.84 -0.42 -29.50
C SER A 54 12.26 0.10 -29.70
N ALA A 55 12.80 0.79 -28.70
CA ALA A 55 14.23 1.06 -28.56
C ALA A 55 14.87 -0.05 -27.71
N ARG A 56 15.94 -0.67 -28.26
CA ARG A 56 16.86 -1.56 -27.55
C ARG A 56 17.58 -0.77 -26.47
N ASP A 57 17.67 -1.33 -25.26
CA ASP A 57 18.77 -1.00 -24.35
C ASP A 57 19.28 -2.25 -23.64
N ASP A 58 20.61 -2.28 -23.48
CA ASP A 58 21.43 -3.42 -23.12
C ASP A 58 21.60 -3.56 -21.60
N GLY A 59 21.55 -4.81 -21.11
CA GLY A 59 22.41 -5.28 -20.02
C GLY A 59 22.01 -4.92 -18.58
N PHE A 60 21.23 -5.79 -17.93
CA PHE A 60 21.19 -5.87 -16.48
C PHE A 60 21.52 -7.29 -15.99
N ARG A 61 22.57 -7.38 -15.18
CA ARG A 61 23.10 -8.60 -14.57
C ARG A 61 22.45 -8.76 -13.19
N ALA A 62 21.56 -9.74 -13.03
CA ALA A 62 21.03 -10.10 -11.71
C ALA A 62 21.90 -11.18 -11.06
N SER A 63 22.46 -10.86 -9.90
CA SER A 63 23.05 -11.85 -9.00
C SER A 63 21.97 -12.35 -8.06
N ALA A 64 21.68 -13.64 -8.15
CA ALA A 64 20.97 -14.41 -7.13
C ALA A 64 21.76 -14.40 -5.81
N LEU A 65 21.08 -14.45 -4.66
CA LEU A 65 21.50 -15.21 -3.47
C LEU A 65 20.36 -15.22 -2.43
N TRP A 66 19.62 -16.33 -2.39
CA TRP A 66 18.92 -16.83 -1.21
C TRP A 66 19.70 -18.05 -0.70
N ALA A 67 20.32 -17.92 0.47
CA ALA A 67 20.84 -18.95 1.40
C ALA A 67 21.56 -18.13 2.49
N GLY A 68 21.34 -18.25 3.80
CA GLY A 68 21.10 -19.43 4.61
C GLY A 68 22.14 -19.45 5.74
N SER A 69 21.72 -19.06 6.96
CA SER A 69 22.19 -19.52 8.28
C SER A 69 23.65 -19.30 8.78
N SER A 70 23.73 -18.72 10.00
CA SER A 70 24.68 -18.95 11.12
C SER A 70 26.18 -18.60 10.91
N THR A 71 26.89 -17.91 11.81
CA THR A 71 27.08 -18.20 13.24
C THR A 71 27.56 -16.99 14.08
N ARG A 72 27.21 -17.07 15.38
CA ARG A 72 27.71 -16.39 16.59
C ARG A 72 29.23 -16.48 16.78
N THR A 73 29.86 -15.42 17.32
CA THR A 73 31.01 -15.39 18.28
C THR A 73 31.19 -13.92 18.73
N GLU A 74 30.69 -13.50 19.89
CA GLU A 74 31.35 -13.40 21.21
C GLU A 74 32.37 -12.23 21.38
N SER A 75 32.14 -11.51 22.48
CA SER A 75 32.76 -10.33 23.14
C SER A 75 34.28 -10.50 23.45
N PRO A 76 35.05 -9.58 24.13
CA PRO A 76 34.65 -8.39 24.93
C PRO A 76 35.59 -7.16 24.95
N ALA A 77 35.20 -6.19 25.82
CA ALA A 77 36.01 -5.17 26.52
C ALA A 77 36.46 -3.96 25.68
N GLU A 78 36.63 -2.74 26.17
CA GLU A 78 36.51 -2.03 27.47
C GLU A 78 37.07 -0.63 27.13
N HIS A 79 36.46 0.47 27.59
CA HIS A 79 37.18 1.65 28.11
C HIS A 79 36.18 2.77 28.45
N ALA A 80 36.24 3.14 29.73
CA ALA A 80 35.68 4.37 30.28
C ALA A 80 36.53 5.56 29.83
N GLU A 81 35.91 6.74 29.68
CA GLU A 81 36.47 8.00 30.16
C GLU A 81 35.41 9.11 30.15
N THR A 82 35.15 9.63 31.35
CA THR A 82 34.53 10.94 31.62
C THR A 82 35.48 12.06 31.22
N PRO A 83 34.96 13.26 30.95
CA PRO A 83 35.47 14.37 31.75
C PRO A 83 34.40 15.35 32.25
N ASP A 84 34.89 16.06 33.24
CA ASP A 84 34.29 16.87 34.28
C ASP A 84 34.37 18.37 33.93
N VAL A 85 33.55 19.16 34.64
CA VAL A 85 33.63 20.60 34.92
C VAL A 85 33.86 21.63 33.78
N SER A 86 32.89 22.54 33.63
CA SER A 86 33.20 23.98 33.66
C SER A 86 32.03 24.82 34.18
N GLU A 87 32.17 25.12 35.48
CA GLU A 87 31.57 26.22 36.23
C GLU A 87 31.94 27.56 35.59
N SER A 88 30.95 28.41 35.28
CA SER A 88 31.20 29.83 35.00
C SER A 88 30.34 30.71 35.89
N LYS A 89 31.05 31.36 36.81
CA LYS A 89 30.63 32.21 37.89
C LYS A 89 30.86 33.66 37.45
N ASN A 90 29.81 34.48 37.38
CA ASN A 90 29.91 35.94 37.29
C ASN A 90 28.82 36.51 38.22
N VAL A 91 29.17 36.84 39.46
CA VAL A 91 29.66 38.16 39.93
C VAL A 91 28.56 39.23 39.82
N LEU A 92 27.93 39.49 40.97
CA LEU A 92 27.20 40.72 41.27
C LEU A 92 28.14 41.94 41.16
N PRO A 93 27.57 43.14 40.96
CA PRO A 93 27.62 44.08 42.09
C PRO A 93 26.26 44.66 42.46
N ASP A 94 26.15 44.80 43.78
CA ASP A 94 25.21 45.60 44.56
C ASP A 94 25.47 47.09 44.35
N GLU A 95 24.42 47.89 44.11
CA GLU A 95 24.24 49.22 44.72
C GLU A 95 22.90 49.84 44.31
N ALA A 96 22.03 50.03 45.29
CA ALA A 96 20.93 51.00 45.22
C ALA A 96 21.47 52.42 45.49
N PRO A 97 20.91 53.46 44.85
CA PRO A 97 20.26 54.45 45.71
C PRO A 97 19.01 55.13 45.12
N ALA A 98 18.16 55.55 46.06
CA ALA A 98 17.40 56.79 46.11
C ALA A 98 16.27 57.08 45.09
N ALA A 99 15.12 57.40 45.70
CA ALA A 99 13.94 57.97 45.10
C ALA A 99 14.22 59.28 44.36
N GLY A 100 13.77 59.35 43.10
CA GLY A 100 13.61 60.56 42.33
C GLY A 100 12.30 60.50 41.54
N ARG A 101 11.30 61.28 41.96
CA ARG A 101 10.07 61.51 41.18
C ARG A 101 10.43 62.35 39.96
N THR A 102 10.60 61.69 38.81
CA THR A 102 10.77 62.37 37.52
C THR A 102 9.44 62.26 36.77
N THR A 103 8.70 63.36 36.71
CA THR A 103 7.51 63.51 35.86
C THR A 103 7.92 63.40 34.39
N MET A 104 7.74 62.22 33.79
CA MET A 104 7.93 62.04 32.35
C MET A 104 6.84 62.79 31.59
N SER A 105 7.28 63.84 30.90
CA SER A 105 6.56 64.47 29.81
C SER A 105 6.16 63.43 28.76
N LEU A 106 4.86 63.21 28.59
CA LEU A 106 4.26 62.41 27.52
C LEU A 106 4.55 63.07 26.16
N ARG A 107 5.75 62.78 25.64
CA ARG A 107 6.12 63.07 24.26
C ARG A 107 5.24 62.20 23.38
N ARG A 108 4.27 62.82 22.69
CA ARG A 108 3.39 62.19 21.72
C ARG A 108 4.23 61.42 20.69
N PHE A 109 4.37 60.12 20.88
CA PHE A 109 4.87 59.24 19.84
C PHE A 109 3.91 59.31 18.64
N PRO A 110 4.42 59.44 17.41
CA PRO A 110 3.57 59.51 16.24
C PRO A 110 2.83 58.18 16.09
N ARG A 111 1.50 58.21 16.30
CA ARG A 111 0.55 57.08 16.18
C ARG A 111 0.61 56.32 14.83
N ARG A 112 1.45 56.75 13.90
CA ARG A 112 1.61 56.16 12.57
C ARG A 112 2.55 54.95 12.52
N ILE A 113 3.34 54.67 13.57
CA ILE A 113 4.29 53.53 13.59
C ILE A 113 3.76 52.33 14.41
N LEU A 114 2.74 52.53 15.26
CA LEU A 114 2.18 51.45 16.09
C LEU A 114 1.29 50.46 15.33
N LEU A 115 0.62 50.92 14.26
CA LEU A 115 -0.29 50.08 13.47
C LEU A 115 0.40 48.90 12.75
N PRO A 116 1.55 49.06 12.07
CA PRO A 116 2.21 47.94 11.40
C PRO A 116 2.77 46.91 12.38
N VAL A 117 3.23 47.32 13.56
CA VAL A 117 3.79 46.41 14.57
C VAL A 117 2.71 45.47 15.13
N VAL A 118 1.51 45.99 15.41
CA VAL A 118 0.38 45.17 15.88
C VAL A 118 -0.10 44.20 14.79
N ALA A 119 -0.13 44.64 13.52
CA ALA A 119 -0.50 43.77 12.41
C ALA A 119 0.48 42.62 12.20
N VAL A 120 1.79 42.89 12.25
CA VAL A 120 2.83 41.83 12.18
C VAL A 120 2.71 40.86 13.35
N PHE A 121 2.48 41.36 14.56
CA PHE A 121 2.30 40.51 15.74
C PHE A 121 1.06 39.62 15.62
N ALA A 122 -0.06 40.15 15.13
CA ALA A 122 -1.27 39.38 14.88
C ALA A 122 -1.08 38.31 13.79
N ILE A 123 -0.30 38.60 12.75
CA ILE A 123 0.04 37.62 11.70
C ILE A 123 0.94 36.51 12.25
N VAL A 124 1.96 36.85 13.06
CA VAL A 124 2.85 35.85 13.67
C VAL A 124 2.10 34.98 14.67
N VAL A 125 1.26 35.57 15.53
CA VAL A 125 0.42 34.82 16.47
C VAL A 125 -0.60 33.97 15.71
N GLY A 126 -1.19 34.49 14.63
CA GLY A 126 -2.09 33.74 13.75
C GLY A 126 -1.41 32.59 13.03
N LEU A 127 -0.15 32.73 12.61
CA LEU A 127 0.65 31.67 11.99
C LEU A 127 1.04 30.59 13.00
N VAL A 128 1.43 30.98 14.22
CA VAL A 128 1.78 30.03 15.28
C VAL A 128 0.54 29.29 15.80
N ALA A 129 -0.55 30.02 16.07
CA ALA A 129 -1.82 29.42 16.50
C ALA A 129 -2.47 28.59 15.38
N GLY A 130 -2.39 29.06 14.14
CA GLY A 130 -2.85 28.31 12.97
C GLY A 130 -2.09 27.01 12.81
N ARG A 131 -0.75 27.02 12.95
CA ARG A 131 0.02 25.78 12.89
C ARG A 131 -0.29 24.80 14.02
N ALA A 132 -0.61 25.28 15.22
CA ALA A 132 -0.95 24.40 16.34
C ALA A 132 -2.33 23.73 16.16
N ILE A 133 -3.26 24.41 15.50
CA ILE A 133 -4.65 23.93 15.28
C ILE A 133 -4.74 23.05 14.03
N PHE A 134 -3.90 23.30 13.02
CA PHE A 134 -3.93 22.62 11.72
C PHE A 134 -2.70 21.75 11.44
N SER A 135 -1.83 21.48 12.42
CA SER A 135 -0.91 20.36 12.26
C SER A 135 -1.76 19.10 12.25
N ASP A 136 -1.57 18.27 11.21
CA ASP A 136 -2.15 16.92 11.12
C ASP A 136 -1.69 16.11 12.33
N HIS A 137 -2.39 16.28 13.44
CA HIS A 137 -2.23 15.42 14.60
C HIS A 137 -2.88 14.11 14.19
N GLY A 138 -2.09 13.03 14.21
CA GLY A 138 -2.60 11.68 14.01
C GLY A 138 -3.83 11.37 14.90
N PRO A 139 -4.50 10.25 14.66
CA PRO A 139 -5.71 9.86 15.39
C PRO A 139 -5.51 9.94 16.91
N VAL A 140 -6.59 10.30 17.62
CA VAL A 140 -6.60 10.35 19.10
C VAL A 140 -6.21 8.98 19.66
N MET A 141 -5.08 8.93 20.37
CA MET A 141 -4.53 7.69 20.90
C MET A 141 -5.20 7.27 22.22
N THR A 142 -5.46 5.97 22.37
CA THR A 142 -5.81 5.33 23.65
C THR A 142 -4.60 5.28 24.60
N ALA A 143 -4.83 4.99 25.88
CA ALA A 143 -3.74 4.83 26.85
C ALA A 143 -2.75 3.72 26.45
N GLU A 144 -3.23 2.59 25.92
CA GLU A 144 -2.38 1.49 25.46
C GLU A 144 -1.55 1.89 24.22
N GLN A 145 -2.13 2.69 23.34
CA GLN A 145 -1.42 3.26 22.18
C GLN A 145 -0.37 4.27 22.63
N GLN A 146 -0.66 5.14 23.60
CA GLN A 146 0.33 6.07 24.16
C GLN A 146 1.51 5.34 24.81
N ASP A 147 1.25 4.27 25.58
CA ASP A 147 2.28 3.40 26.14
C ASP A 147 3.13 2.72 25.06
N THR A 148 2.49 2.32 23.95
CA THR A 148 3.18 1.73 22.81
C THR A 148 4.02 2.74 22.04
N TRP A 149 3.47 3.92 21.78
CA TRP A 149 4.19 5.04 21.19
C TRP A 149 5.42 5.43 22.02
N ALA A 150 5.26 5.59 23.33
CA ALA A 150 6.37 5.92 24.23
C ALA A 150 7.47 4.85 24.21
N ARG A 151 7.09 3.56 24.15
CA ARG A 151 8.04 2.46 24.00
C ARG A 151 8.78 2.50 22.66
N LEU A 152 8.06 2.70 21.55
CA LEU A 152 8.67 2.79 20.23
C LEU A 152 9.65 3.98 20.14
N GLN A 153 9.26 5.14 20.67
CA GLN A 153 10.10 6.34 20.75
C GLN A 153 11.34 6.16 21.63
N SER A 154 11.27 5.29 22.65
CA SER A 154 12.42 5.01 23.52
C SER A 154 13.48 4.12 22.84
N THR A 155 13.14 3.47 21.73
CA THR A 155 14.12 2.67 20.97
C THR A 155 15.01 3.59 20.14
N THR A 156 16.30 3.25 20.03
CA THR A 156 17.23 3.94 19.12
C THR A 156 17.12 3.44 17.67
N GLN A 157 16.06 2.67 17.37
CA GLN A 157 15.87 2.07 16.05
C GLN A 157 15.24 3.04 15.07
N TYR A 158 14.51 4.05 15.53
CA TYR A 158 13.80 5.02 14.69
C TYR A 158 14.32 6.43 14.94
N ASP A 159 14.15 7.30 13.96
CA ASP A 159 14.52 8.70 14.11
C ASP A 159 13.64 9.36 15.18
N ALA A 160 14.24 10.19 16.03
CA ALA A 160 13.56 10.79 17.17
C ALA A 160 12.33 11.61 16.71
N GLY A 161 11.16 11.30 17.26
CA GLY A 161 9.92 11.98 16.92
C GLY A 161 9.26 11.53 15.61
N SER A 162 9.83 10.56 14.89
CA SER A 162 9.25 10.07 13.62
C SER A 162 8.09 9.09 13.79
N VAL A 163 7.95 8.46 14.96
CA VAL A 163 6.90 7.45 15.19
C VAL A 163 5.53 8.11 15.30
N GLU A 164 4.62 7.72 14.41
CA GLU A 164 3.26 8.23 14.27
C GLU A 164 2.24 7.10 14.17
N LEU A 165 1.12 7.19 14.90
CA LEU A 165 -0.01 6.26 14.73
C LEU A 165 -0.75 6.66 13.44
N VAL A 166 -0.93 5.72 12.53
CA VAL A 166 -1.76 5.95 11.33
C VAL A 166 -3.21 5.60 11.60
N GLY A 167 -3.45 4.52 12.33
CA GLY A 167 -4.78 4.06 12.68
C GLY A 167 -4.79 2.65 13.25
N SER A 168 -5.98 2.13 13.48
CA SER A 168 -6.18 0.80 14.06
C SER A 168 -7.29 0.06 13.33
N LYS A 169 -7.07 -1.23 13.04
CA LYS A 169 -8.07 -2.11 12.44
C LYS A 169 -7.88 -3.53 12.96
N ASP A 170 -8.99 -4.21 13.25
CA ASP A 170 -8.98 -5.61 13.72
C ASP A 170 -8.10 -5.88 14.95
N GLY A 171 -8.00 -4.87 15.84
CA GLY A 171 -7.17 -4.93 17.05
C GLY A 171 -5.67 -4.80 16.81
N VAL A 172 -5.26 -4.43 15.59
CA VAL A 172 -3.88 -4.12 15.22
C VAL A 172 -3.77 -2.61 15.02
N ASP A 173 -2.80 -2.00 15.69
CA ASP A 173 -2.39 -0.62 15.52
C ASP A 173 -1.29 -0.56 14.44
N VAL A 174 -1.44 0.38 13.51
CA VAL A 174 -0.51 0.61 12.42
C VAL A 174 0.23 1.91 12.67
N TRP A 175 1.56 1.84 12.66
CA TRP A 175 2.43 2.98 12.88
C TRP A 175 3.31 3.23 11.67
N LYS A 176 3.68 4.49 11.45
CA LYS A 176 4.77 4.88 10.57
C LYS A 176 5.93 5.40 11.40
N ALA A 177 7.14 5.22 10.87
CA ALA A 177 8.34 5.81 11.43
C ALA A 177 9.37 6.01 10.32
N THR A 178 10.46 6.70 10.62
CA THR A 178 11.62 6.77 9.73
C THR A 178 12.88 6.23 10.41
N GLN A 179 13.86 5.82 9.60
CA GLN A 179 15.19 5.41 10.06
C GLN A 179 16.29 6.08 9.25
N ASN A 180 17.47 6.14 9.87
CA ASN A 180 18.71 6.63 9.24
C ASN A 180 18.54 8.06 8.73
N ASP A 181 18.08 8.96 9.60
CA ASP A 181 17.86 10.37 9.30
C ASP A 181 16.86 10.58 8.14
N GLY A 182 15.79 9.78 8.12
CA GLY A 182 14.77 9.83 7.08
C GLY A 182 15.14 9.13 5.78
N ALA A 183 16.22 8.33 5.74
CA ALA A 183 16.60 7.61 4.54
C ALA A 183 15.71 6.39 4.25
N SER A 184 15.05 5.84 5.27
CA SER A 184 14.10 4.73 5.12
C SER A 184 12.77 5.05 5.78
N ASP A 185 11.68 4.72 5.11
CA ASP A 185 10.33 4.75 5.66
C ASP A 185 9.99 3.38 6.24
N CYS A 186 9.41 3.36 7.44
CA CYS A 186 9.03 2.13 8.13
C CYS A 186 7.52 2.07 8.35
N LEU A 187 6.98 0.86 8.21
CA LEU A 187 5.62 0.53 8.62
C LEU A 187 5.70 -0.51 9.74
N LEU A 188 4.98 -0.27 10.82
CA LEU A 188 4.95 -1.14 11.99
C LEU A 188 3.52 -1.57 12.29
N LEU A 189 3.36 -2.83 12.65
CA LEU A 189 2.13 -3.41 13.14
C LEU A 189 2.33 -3.83 14.58
N THR A 190 1.53 -3.29 15.50
CA THR A 190 1.51 -3.73 16.89
C THR A 190 0.13 -4.19 17.26
N ARG A 191 0.03 -5.26 18.04
CA ARG A 191 -1.20 -5.61 18.73
C ARG A 191 -1.00 -5.31 20.21
N GLY A 192 -2.05 -4.80 20.88
CA GLY A 192 -2.02 -4.48 22.31
C GLY A 192 -1.41 -5.63 23.13
N ARG A 193 -0.91 -5.33 24.35
CA ARG A 193 -0.25 -6.34 25.20
C ARG A 193 -1.18 -7.56 25.27
N GLY A 194 -0.74 -8.66 24.67
CA GLY A 194 -1.51 -9.89 24.68
C GLY A 194 -1.91 -10.24 26.11
N SER A 195 -3.00 -10.99 26.25
CA SER A 195 -3.31 -11.66 27.52
C SER A 195 -2.03 -12.27 28.10
N PRO A 196 -1.82 -12.27 29.43
CA PRO A 196 -0.60 -12.80 30.04
C PRO A 196 -0.28 -14.19 29.48
N GLY A 197 0.79 -14.31 28.68
CA GLY A 197 1.19 -15.56 28.03
C GLY A 197 1.04 -15.63 26.51
N LEU A 198 0.43 -14.64 25.84
CA LEU A 198 0.47 -14.51 24.38
C LEU A 198 1.47 -13.40 24.00
N PRO A 199 2.50 -13.67 23.18
CA PRO A 199 3.41 -12.62 22.71
C PRO A 199 2.59 -11.61 21.92
N GLY A 200 2.47 -10.38 22.43
CA GLY A 200 2.08 -9.24 21.60
C GLY A 200 3.15 -9.09 20.54
N GLY A 201 2.84 -9.53 19.31
CA GLY A 201 3.79 -9.47 18.22
C GLY A 201 3.90 -8.05 17.68
N THR A 202 5.10 -7.71 17.22
CA THR A 202 5.36 -6.50 16.43
C THR A 202 5.87 -6.95 15.07
N GLY A 203 5.15 -6.56 14.02
CA GLY A 203 5.62 -6.67 12.64
C GLY A 203 6.28 -5.36 12.22
N VAL A 204 7.45 -5.40 11.60
CA VAL A 204 8.14 -4.20 11.10
C VAL A 204 8.70 -4.49 9.72
N ASN A 205 8.55 -3.54 8.81
CA ASN A 205 9.33 -3.48 7.59
C ASN A 205 9.75 -2.04 7.32
N CYS A 206 10.96 -1.88 6.81
CA CYS A 206 11.53 -0.58 6.47
C CYS A 206 12.06 -0.63 5.04
N LEU A 207 11.73 0.40 4.27
CA LEU A 207 12.06 0.50 2.86
C LEU A 207 12.77 1.82 2.59
N ASN A 208 13.87 1.79 1.84
CA ASN A 208 14.49 3.01 1.34
C ASN A 208 13.88 3.34 -0.04
N PRO A 209 13.07 4.42 -0.16
CA PRO A 209 12.37 4.73 -1.40
C PRO A 209 13.31 5.07 -2.56
N LYS A 210 14.58 5.42 -2.29
CA LYS A 210 15.57 5.72 -3.34
C LYS A 210 16.14 4.47 -3.99
N THR A 211 16.17 3.35 -3.26
CA THR A 211 16.74 2.08 -3.77
C THR A 211 15.67 1.08 -4.14
N ALA A 212 14.47 1.20 -3.59
CA ALA A 212 13.38 0.24 -3.77
C ALA A 212 12.33 0.76 -4.77
N SER A 213 12.78 1.09 -5.99
CA SER A 213 11.89 1.57 -7.04
C SER A 213 10.85 0.52 -7.40
N GLY A 214 9.57 0.85 -7.21
CA GLY A 214 8.44 -0.05 -7.52
C GLY A 214 8.03 -0.99 -6.39
N GLU A 215 8.74 -1.00 -5.27
CA GLU A 215 8.32 -1.76 -4.09
C GLU A 215 7.33 -0.94 -3.25
N THR A 216 6.30 -1.62 -2.77
CA THR A 216 5.31 -1.03 -1.87
C THR A 216 5.75 -1.28 -0.43
N LEU A 217 5.85 -0.23 0.40
CA LEU A 217 6.14 -0.39 1.82
C LEU A 217 4.98 -1.14 2.50
N GLY A 218 5.27 -2.28 3.11
CA GLY A 218 4.26 -3.06 3.83
C GLY A 218 4.88 -3.94 4.91
N ALA A 219 4.10 -4.28 5.93
CA ALA A 219 4.52 -5.08 7.07
C ALA A 219 3.50 -6.17 7.37
N SER A 220 3.94 -7.29 7.96
CA SER A 220 3.06 -8.39 8.36
C SER A 220 3.25 -8.76 9.82
N LEU A 221 2.17 -9.27 10.42
CA LEU A 221 2.11 -9.70 11.81
C LEU A 221 1.19 -10.91 11.93
N THR A 222 1.67 -11.99 12.52
CA THR A 222 0.86 -13.15 12.87
C THR A 222 0.53 -13.14 14.36
N TYR A 223 -0.70 -13.49 14.73
CA TYR A 223 -1.13 -13.65 16.12
C TYR A 223 -2.24 -14.69 16.27
N VAL A 224 -2.43 -15.19 17.50
CA VAL A 224 -3.53 -16.10 17.84
C VAL A 224 -4.63 -15.35 18.58
N GLU A 225 -5.87 -15.47 18.12
CA GLU A 225 -7.06 -14.95 18.80
C GLU A 225 -8.09 -16.07 18.94
N LYS A 226 -8.49 -16.38 20.18
CA LYS A 226 -9.47 -17.43 20.50
C LYS A 226 -9.12 -18.81 19.89
N GLY A 227 -7.82 -19.13 19.82
CA GLY A 227 -7.34 -20.41 19.28
C GLY A 227 -7.24 -20.47 17.76
N VAL A 228 -7.58 -19.39 17.06
CA VAL A 228 -7.44 -19.24 15.61
C VAL A 228 -6.19 -18.39 15.35
N GLU A 229 -5.29 -18.89 14.51
CA GLU A 229 -4.11 -18.15 14.05
C GLU A 229 -4.53 -17.21 12.92
N TYR A 230 -4.12 -15.95 12.99
CA TYR A 230 -4.40 -14.92 12.01
C TYR A 230 -3.10 -14.31 11.50
N SER A 231 -3.04 -14.08 10.19
CA SER A 231 -2.05 -13.24 9.53
C SER A 231 -2.69 -11.89 9.23
N VAL A 232 -1.99 -10.81 9.58
CA VAL A 232 -2.38 -9.45 9.21
C VAL A 232 -1.25 -8.85 8.40
N TRP A 233 -1.60 -8.29 7.25
CA TRP A 233 -0.71 -7.54 6.38
C TRP A 233 -1.22 -6.12 6.22
N ALA A 234 -0.31 -5.16 6.24
CA ALA A 234 -0.60 -3.78 5.89
C ALA A 234 0.37 -3.27 4.84
N SER A 235 -0.11 -2.43 3.95
CA SER A 235 0.70 -1.78 2.92
C SER A 235 0.30 -0.32 2.75
N SER A 236 1.29 0.52 2.51
CA SER A 236 1.05 1.90 2.12
C SER A 236 0.81 1.98 0.61
N ALA A 237 -0.24 2.67 0.21
CA ALA A 237 -0.51 2.96 -1.18
C ALA A 237 -0.85 4.44 -1.33
N GLU A 238 -0.94 4.92 -2.57
CA GLU A 238 -1.40 6.26 -2.89
C GLU A 238 -2.75 6.18 -3.60
N ASP A 239 -3.65 7.12 -3.29
CA ASP A 239 -4.89 7.27 -4.04
C ASP A 239 -4.64 7.90 -5.42
N ILE A 240 -5.71 8.07 -6.21
CA ILE A 240 -5.63 8.67 -7.55
C ILE A 240 -5.13 10.13 -7.57
N ASN A 241 -5.09 10.80 -6.43
CA ASN A 241 -4.58 12.16 -6.26
C ASN A 241 -3.17 12.18 -5.66
N GLY A 242 -2.55 11.01 -5.42
CA GLY A 242 -1.25 10.88 -4.76
C GLY A 242 -1.31 11.01 -3.24
N ASN A 243 -2.51 10.96 -2.62
CA ASN A 243 -2.60 10.99 -1.16
C ASN A 243 -2.26 9.60 -0.60
N PRO A 244 -1.38 9.50 0.39
CA PRO A 244 -1.04 8.22 0.99
C PRO A 244 -2.21 7.68 1.81
N PHE A 245 -2.45 6.37 1.73
CA PHE A 245 -3.32 5.63 2.63
C PHE A 245 -2.68 4.29 3.00
N ILE A 246 -3.16 3.65 4.07
CA ILE A 246 -2.73 2.31 4.45
C ILE A 246 -3.88 1.33 4.24
N ALA A 247 -3.64 0.30 3.44
CA ALA A 247 -4.51 -0.86 3.33
C ALA A 247 -4.13 -1.87 4.43
N VAL A 248 -5.13 -2.43 5.13
CA VAL A 248 -4.93 -3.47 6.14
C VAL A 248 -5.84 -4.65 5.83
N GLN A 249 -5.23 -5.81 5.65
CA GLN A 249 -5.87 -7.09 5.37
C GLN A 249 -5.58 -8.08 6.50
N ARG A 250 -6.60 -8.82 6.89
CA ARG A 250 -6.53 -9.87 7.91
C ARG A 250 -7.06 -11.16 7.31
N GLU A 251 -6.34 -12.25 7.50
CA GLU A 251 -6.71 -13.59 7.07
C GLU A 251 -6.55 -14.57 8.24
N SER A 252 -7.46 -15.55 8.33
CA SER A 252 -7.29 -16.68 9.23
C SER A 252 -6.32 -17.67 8.58
N MET A 253 -5.27 -18.04 9.30
CA MET A 253 -4.31 -19.06 8.87
C MET A 253 -4.74 -20.47 9.27
N SER A 254 -5.65 -20.59 10.24
CA SER A 254 -6.13 -21.90 10.74
C SER A 254 -7.50 -22.30 10.18
N GLU A 255 -8.20 -21.41 9.49
CA GLU A 255 -9.31 -21.83 8.65
C GLU A 255 -8.69 -22.34 7.35
N GLU A 256 -8.92 -23.62 7.04
CA GLU A 256 -8.55 -24.21 5.76
C GLU A 256 -9.26 -23.38 4.69
N TRP A 257 -8.51 -22.53 3.99
CA TRP A 257 -9.05 -21.71 2.91
C TRP A 257 -9.68 -22.65 1.89
N ASP A 258 -11.01 -22.60 1.80
CA ASP A 258 -11.74 -23.40 0.85
C ASP A 258 -11.61 -22.77 -0.53
N TRP A 259 -10.48 -23.01 -1.19
CA TRP A 259 -10.15 -22.51 -2.51
C TRP A 259 -11.25 -22.76 -3.55
N ARG A 260 -12.12 -23.76 -3.32
CA ARG A 260 -13.24 -24.09 -4.20
C ARG A 260 -14.27 -22.97 -4.30
N VAL A 261 -14.35 -22.06 -3.32
CA VAL A 261 -15.32 -20.94 -3.34
C VAL A 261 -15.06 -19.93 -4.46
N GLN A 262 -13.88 -19.96 -5.08
CA GLN A 262 -13.54 -19.09 -6.21
C GLN A 262 -14.05 -19.63 -7.57
N TYR A 263 -14.62 -20.85 -7.57
CA TYR A 263 -15.06 -21.54 -8.77
C TYR A 263 -16.55 -21.88 -8.72
N ASP A 264 -17.19 -21.90 -9.89
CA ASP A 264 -18.56 -22.38 -10.04
C ASP A 264 -18.65 -23.92 -10.10
N GLU A 265 -19.88 -24.46 -10.10
CA GLU A 265 -20.10 -25.91 -10.09
C GLU A 265 -19.56 -26.62 -11.35
N ALA A 266 -19.59 -25.97 -12.51
CA ALA A 266 -19.10 -26.53 -13.77
C ALA A 266 -17.57 -26.54 -13.82
N GLU A 267 -16.94 -25.48 -13.33
CA GLU A 267 -15.49 -25.38 -13.13
C GLU A 267 -15.00 -26.42 -12.12
N LEU A 268 -15.68 -26.58 -10.98
CA LEU A 268 -15.32 -27.58 -9.97
C LEU A 268 -15.40 -29.01 -10.51
N LYS A 269 -16.39 -29.31 -11.36
CA LYS A 269 -16.45 -30.60 -12.07
C LYS A 269 -15.23 -30.79 -12.99
N THR A 270 -14.81 -29.73 -13.69
CA THR A 270 -13.64 -29.73 -14.56
C THR A 270 -12.37 -29.97 -13.75
N ILE A 271 -12.25 -29.34 -12.57
CA ILE A 271 -11.13 -29.54 -11.65
C ILE A 271 -11.06 -31.01 -11.19
N SER A 272 -12.19 -31.63 -10.84
CA SER A 272 -12.20 -33.06 -10.47
C SER A 272 -11.63 -33.97 -11.58
N ALA A 273 -11.86 -33.64 -12.85
CA ALA A 273 -11.25 -34.36 -13.97
C ALA A 273 -9.73 -34.13 -14.04
N ILE A 274 -9.25 -32.91 -13.78
CA ILE A 274 -7.82 -32.57 -13.72
C ILE A 274 -7.14 -33.27 -12.55
N GLU A 275 -7.78 -33.32 -11.38
CA GLU A 275 -7.29 -34.01 -10.17
C GLU A 275 -7.10 -35.51 -10.38
N ALA A 276 -7.97 -36.13 -11.18
CA ALA A 276 -7.80 -37.53 -11.58
C ALA A 276 -6.49 -37.80 -12.36
N THR A 277 -5.80 -36.75 -12.83
CA THR A 277 -4.47 -36.83 -13.45
C THR A 277 -3.30 -36.64 -12.48
N GLY A 278 -3.59 -36.51 -11.17
CA GLY A 278 -2.61 -36.36 -10.09
C GLY A 278 -2.21 -34.91 -9.77
N MET A 279 -2.88 -33.92 -10.38
CA MET A 279 -2.64 -32.50 -10.09
C MET A 279 -3.51 -32.06 -8.91
N ASP A 280 -2.99 -31.22 -8.03
CA ASP A 280 -3.73 -30.69 -6.88
C ASP A 280 -4.67 -29.55 -7.33
N GLY A 281 -5.97 -29.65 -7.00
CA GLY A 281 -6.94 -28.61 -7.31
C GLY A 281 -6.59 -27.25 -6.71
N GLN A 282 -5.87 -27.21 -5.58
CA GLN A 282 -5.40 -25.97 -4.94
C GLN A 282 -4.43 -25.17 -5.79
N THR A 283 -3.71 -25.82 -6.72
CA THR A 283 -2.70 -25.16 -7.56
C THR A 283 -3.26 -24.69 -8.89
N LEU A 284 -4.54 -24.96 -9.16
CA LEU A 284 -5.20 -24.58 -10.39
C LEU A 284 -5.63 -23.10 -10.34
N SER A 285 -5.54 -22.46 -11.49
CA SER A 285 -6.04 -21.11 -11.74
C SER A 285 -6.55 -21.02 -13.18
N ILE A 286 -7.61 -20.25 -13.41
CA ILE A 286 -8.13 -20.03 -14.77
C ILE A 286 -7.37 -18.85 -15.38
N LEU A 287 -6.71 -19.09 -16.51
CA LEU A 287 -6.05 -18.04 -17.29
C LEU A 287 -7.03 -17.27 -18.18
N GLY A 288 -8.11 -17.93 -18.58
CA GLY A 288 -9.13 -17.40 -19.47
C GLY A 288 -9.99 -18.53 -20.03
N TYR A 289 -10.75 -18.22 -21.07
CA TYR A 289 -11.70 -19.14 -21.69
C TYR A 289 -11.50 -19.20 -23.21
N ASP A 290 -11.60 -20.40 -23.78
CA ASP A 290 -11.84 -20.61 -25.20
C ASP A 290 -13.31 -20.99 -25.42
N GLY A 291 -14.14 -19.98 -25.68
CA GLY A 291 -15.60 -20.14 -25.63
C GLY A 291 -16.06 -20.47 -24.22
N ASP A 292 -16.70 -21.62 -24.03
CA ASP A 292 -17.13 -22.12 -22.70
C ASP A 292 -16.08 -23.03 -22.05
N THR A 293 -14.91 -23.22 -22.68
CA THR A 293 -13.86 -24.11 -22.18
C THR A 293 -12.84 -23.32 -21.35
N PRO A 294 -12.75 -23.53 -20.03
CA PRO A 294 -11.72 -22.87 -19.23
C PRO A 294 -10.32 -23.38 -19.61
N VAL A 295 -9.38 -22.44 -19.72
CA VAL A 295 -7.94 -22.71 -19.93
C VAL A 295 -7.26 -22.55 -18.58
N TRP A 296 -6.75 -23.67 -18.05
CA TRP A 296 -6.18 -23.72 -16.71
C TRP A 296 -4.66 -23.57 -16.73
N LEU A 297 -4.13 -22.91 -15.73
CA LEU A 297 -2.73 -22.99 -15.31
C LEU A 297 -2.68 -23.72 -13.98
N GLY A 298 -1.99 -24.85 -13.95
CA GLY A 298 -1.72 -25.62 -12.74
C GLY A 298 -0.23 -25.69 -12.44
N PHE A 299 0.10 -25.97 -11.18
CA PHE A 299 1.47 -26.23 -10.76
C PHE A 299 1.61 -27.65 -10.22
N ASP A 300 2.58 -28.38 -10.75
CA ASP A 300 3.11 -29.62 -10.18
C ASP A 300 4.59 -29.36 -9.83
N SER A 301 5.54 -30.08 -10.42
CA SER A 301 6.97 -29.72 -10.35
C SER A 301 7.34 -28.49 -11.20
N GLU A 302 6.50 -28.16 -12.19
CA GLU A 302 6.64 -27.02 -13.09
C GLU A 302 5.23 -26.55 -13.53
N PRO A 303 5.08 -25.31 -14.04
CA PRO A 303 3.78 -24.83 -14.51
C PRO A 303 3.29 -25.60 -15.74
N CYS A 304 1.99 -25.87 -15.78
CA CYS A 304 1.33 -26.60 -16.86
C CYS A 304 0.10 -25.86 -17.37
N ILE A 305 -0.04 -25.74 -18.70
CA ILE A 305 -1.32 -25.40 -19.33
C ILE A 305 -2.15 -26.67 -19.38
N VAL A 306 -3.40 -26.59 -18.93
CA VAL A 306 -4.33 -27.73 -18.90
C VAL A 306 -5.66 -27.34 -19.54
N ILE A 307 -6.14 -28.21 -20.41
CA ILE A 307 -7.44 -28.08 -21.08
C ILE A 307 -8.20 -29.38 -20.93
N VAL A 308 -9.45 -29.26 -20.50
CA VAL A 308 -10.36 -30.40 -20.41
C VAL A 308 -11.29 -30.36 -21.61
N GLN A 309 -11.11 -31.31 -22.52
CA GLN A 309 -11.96 -31.51 -23.68
C GLN A 309 -13.26 -32.23 -23.27
N PRO A 310 -14.30 -32.24 -24.14
CA PRO A 310 -15.50 -33.03 -23.91
C PRO A 310 -15.20 -34.48 -23.51
N HIS A 311 -16.07 -35.06 -22.68
CA HIS A 311 -15.88 -36.39 -22.08
C HIS A 311 -14.68 -36.49 -21.12
N ASP A 312 -14.37 -35.38 -20.43
CA ASP A 312 -13.36 -35.30 -19.37
C ASP A 312 -11.95 -35.70 -19.84
N VAL A 313 -11.64 -35.47 -21.12
CA VAL A 313 -10.32 -35.75 -21.70
C VAL A 313 -9.37 -34.60 -21.37
N VAL A 314 -8.48 -34.84 -20.41
CA VAL A 314 -7.50 -33.85 -19.96
C VAL A 314 -6.27 -33.86 -20.85
N THR A 315 -5.95 -32.72 -21.47
CA THR A 315 -4.70 -32.50 -22.20
C THR A 315 -3.88 -31.46 -21.47
N LYS A 316 -2.61 -31.75 -21.19
CA LYS A 316 -1.71 -30.82 -20.51
C LYS A 316 -0.34 -30.73 -21.16
N LYS A 317 0.28 -29.56 -21.06
CA LYS A 317 1.68 -29.34 -21.39
C LYS A 317 2.35 -28.56 -20.27
N CYS A 318 3.39 -29.15 -19.71
CA CYS A 318 4.20 -28.57 -18.66
C CYS A 318 5.52 -28.04 -19.24
N GLY A 319 6.06 -26.99 -18.62
CA GLY A 319 7.34 -26.42 -19.00
C GLY A 319 7.69 -25.15 -18.21
N ASN A 320 8.83 -24.55 -18.54
CA ASN A 320 9.28 -23.34 -17.88
C ASN A 320 8.45 -22.11 -18.28
N LEU A 321 7.80 -21.48 -17.31
CA LEU A 321 7.08 -20.21 -17.46
C LEU A 321 7.77 -19.10 -16.66
N SER A 322 9.02 -18.81 -17.01
CA SER A 322 9.80 -17.70 -16.42
C SER A 322 9.88 -16.52 -17.38
N ILE A 323 10.00 -15.31 -16.83
CA ILE A 323 10.23 -14.08 -17.62
C ILE A 323 11.44 -14.28 -18.54
N GLY A 324 11.29 -13.94 -19.82
CA GLY A 324 12.32 -14.09 -20.84
C GLY A 324 12.47 -15.50 -21.42
N SER A 325 11.71 -16.48 -20.93
CA SER A 325 11.63 -17.81 -21.55
C SER A 325 10.65 -17.80 -22.75
N PRO A 326 10.80 -18.74 -23.70
CA PRO A 326 9.78 -18.95 -24.73
C PRO A 326 8.40 -19.21 -24.11
N PRO A 327 7.30 -18.86 -24.80
CA PRO A 327 5.96 -19.11 -24.29
C PRO A 327 5.73 -20.62 -24.12
N LEU A 328 4.94 -20.99 -23.12
CA LEU A 328 4.46 -22.34 -22.94
C LEU A 328 3.31 -22.58 -23.92
N GLU A 329 3.44 -23.57 -24.79
CA GLU A 329 2.44 -23.80 -25.85
C GLU A 329 1.82 -25.19 -25.77
N LEU A 330 0.49 -25.23 -25.85
CA LEU A 330 -0.30 -26.45 -25.91
C LEU A 330 -1.20 -26.40 -27.15
N THR A 331 -1.16 -27.43 -27.99
CA THR A 331 -2.08 -27.57 -29.14
C THR A 331 -3.14 -28.62 -28.83
N VAL A 332 -4.41 -28.25 -29.00
CA VAL A 332 -5.58 -29.11 -28.84
C VAL A 332 -6.51 -28.91 -30.04
N GLY A 333 -6.67 -29.96 -30.86
CA GLY A 333 -7.41 -29.86 -32.11
C GLY A 333 -6.79 -28.82 -33.05
N ASP A 334 -7.59 -27.83 -33.44
CA ASP A 334 -7.19 -26.72 -34.33
C ASP A 334 -6.75 -25.46 -33.56
N SER A 335 -6.73 -25.50 -32.22
CA SER A 335 -6.33 -24.38 -31.36
C SER A 335 -4.96 -24.60 -30.74
N THR A 336 -4.11 -23.57 -30.76
CA THR A 336 -2.86 -23.48 -30.00
C THR A 336 -2.98 -22.40 -28.92
N TYR A 337 -2.73 -22.80 -27.69
CA TYR A 337 -2.79 -21.99 -26.49
C TYR A 337 -1.36 -21.66 -26.08
N SER A 338 -1.01 -20.38 -26.09
CA SER A 338 0.34 -19.88 -25.83
C SER A 338 0.28 -18.97 -24.60
N VAL A 339 1.02 -19.32 -23.55
CA VAL A 339 1.06 -18.57 -22.30
C VAL A 339 2.45 -18.00 -22.12
N LEU A 340 2.52 -16.67 -21.96
CA LEU A 340 3.74 -15.94 -21.68
C LEU A 340 3.75 -15.47 -20.23
N ALA A 341 4.89 -15.63 -19.55
CA ALA A 341 5.08 -15.13 -18.21
C ALA A 341 4.99 -13.60 -18.19
N GLY A 342 4.11 -13.06 -17.35
CA GLY A 342 4.07 -11.64 -17.06
C GLY A 342 5.22 -11.23 -16.13
N ASP A 343 5.67 -9.98 -16.23
CA ASP A 343 6.54 -9.41 -15.21
C ASP A 343 5.73 -9.15 -13.93
N MET A 344 5.82 -10.04 -12.94
CA MET A 344 5.06 -9.88 -11.70
C MET A 344 5.39 -8.60 -10.92
N ASN A 345 6.50 -7.91 -11.22
CA ASN A 345 6.87 -6.64 -10.60
C ASN A 345 6.22 -5.43 -11.28
N SER A 346 5.65 -5.63 -12.47
CA SER A 346 4.95 -4.57 -13.18
C SER A 346 3.46 -4.62 -12.82
N PRO A 347 2.85 -3.49 -12.40
CA PRO A 347 1.43 -3.47 -12.06
C PRO A 347 0.56 -3.90 -13.26
N GLY A 348 -0.22 -4.97 -13.08
CA GLY A 348 -1.13 -5.49 -14.11
C GLY A 348 -0.52 -6.51 -15.09
N SER A 349 0.75 -6.90 -14.95
CA SER A 349 1.35 -7.96 -15.77
C SER A 349 1.25 -9.32 -15.09
N GLY A 350 0.04 -9.88 -15.15
CA GLY A 350 -0.17 -11.30 -14.98
C GLY A 350 0.33 -12.10 -16.20
N ASN A 351 0.24 -13.42 -16.12
CA ASN A 351 0.48 -14.29 -17.27
C ASN A 351 -0.48 -13.94 -18.41
N VAL A 352 0.04 -13.86 -19.63
CA VAL A 352 -0.74 -13.50 -20.80
C VAL A 352 -1.06 -14.75 -21.60
N LEU A 353 -2.36 -15.08 -21.71
CA LEU A 353 -2.86 -16.15 -22.56
C LEU A 353 -3.17 -15.60 -23.96
N THR A 354 -2.60 -16.24 -24.99
CA THR A 354 -2.93 -16.02 -26.40
C THR A 354 -3.43 -17.32 -27.02
N ILE A 355 -4.54 -17.24 -27.76
CA ILE A 355 -5.15 -18.40 -28.42
C ILE A 355 -5.10 -18.21 -29.93
N TYR A 356 -4.41 -19.11 -30.62
CA TYR A 356 -4.32 -19.15 -32.09
C TYR A 356 -5.21 -20.27 -32.64
N ARG A 357 -6.02 -19.99 -33.65
CA ARG A 357 -6.84 -21.02 -34.33
C ARG A 357 -6.41 -21.21 -35.78
N ALA A 358 -6.20 -22.45 -36.19
CA ALA A 358 -5.96 -22.80 -37.58
C ALA A 358 -7.27 -22.63 -38.37
N GLY A 359 -7.27 -21.75 -39.37
CA GLY A 359 -8.40 -21.65 -40.32
C GLY A 359 -9.42 -20.53 -40.06
N GLY A 360 -9.03 -19.43 -39.42
CA GLY A 360 -9.79 -18.18 -39.50
C GLY A 360 -9.86 -17.70 -40.95
N ALA A 361 -10.84 -18.19 -41.72
CA ALA A 361 -11.20 -17.62 -43.00
C ALA A 361 -11.47 -16.14 -42.77
N ALA A 362 -10.63 -15.28 -43.35
CA ALA A 362 -10.91 -13.86 -43.45
C ALA A 362 -12.28 -13.72 -44.14
N GLY A 363 -13.33 -13.47 -43.36
CA GLY A 363 -14.66 -13.18 -43.85
C GLY A 363 -14.63 -11.83 -44.57
N GLY A 364 -14.18 -11.82 -45.82
CA GLY A 364 -14.40 -10.72 -46.74
C GLY A 364 -15.89 -10.57 -46.95
N GLN A 365 -16.44 -9.45 -46.46
CA GLN A 365 -17.79 -9.01 -46.81
C GLN A 365 -17.83 -8.74 -48.32
N GLY A 366 -18.76 -9.39 -49.00
CA GLY A 366 -19.23 -9.07 -50.34
C GLY A 366 -20.70 -8.72 -50.29
#